data_AF-A0A017SF86-F1
#
_entry.id   AF-A0A017SF86-F1
#
_cell.length_a   1.000
_cell.length_b   1.000
_cell.length_c   1.000
_cell.angle_alpha   90.00
_cell.angle_beta   90.00
_cell.angle_gamma   90.00
#
_symmetry.space_group_name_H-M   'P 1'
#
loop_
_entity.id
_entity.type
_entity.pdbx_description
1 polymer ?
#
loop_
_entity_poly.entity_id
_entity_poly.type
_entity_poly.pdbx_seq_one_letter_code
_entity_poly.pdbx_strand_id
1 'polypeptide(L)' 'MNPRRIRLDDHIGNTDGWFIWGGVNFTQSAENIALENTDRGPKLTAELHKRDGGYRERQGLFLADKIENRDGHLHFTGP' A
#
# COMPACT_ATOMS: atom_id res chain seq x y z
N MET A 1 13.76 -3.15 -16.45
CA MET A 1 12.52 -3.00 -15.65
C MET A 1 11.51 -4.01 -16.15
N ASN A 2 10.77 -4.67 -15.27
CA ASN A 2 9.68 -5.54 -15.69
C ASN A 2 8.41 -4.68 -15.75
N PRO A 3 7.89 -4.32 -16.93
CA PRO A 3 6.88 -3.27 -17.10
C PRO A 3 5.53 -3.49 -16.38
N ARG A 4 5.33 -4.70 -15.85
CA ARG A 4 4.07 -5.19 -15.27
C ARG A 4 4.08 -5.21 -13.74
N ARG A 5 5.05 -4.54 -13.12
CA ARG A 5 5.22 -4.51 -11.66
C ARG A 5 5.48 -3.07 -11.23
N ILE A 6 4.97 -2.75 -10.04
CA ILE A 6 5.21 -1.48 -9.36
C ILE A 6 5.66 -1.78 -7.94
N ARG A 7 6.62 -0.99 -7.43
CA ARG A 7 7.14 -1.15 -6.08
C ARG A 7 6.33 -0.27 -5.14
N LEU A 8 5.52 -0.89 -4.29
CA LEU A 8 4.60 -0.17 -3.38
C LEU A 8 5.33 0.67 -2.32
N ASP A 9 6.52 0.23 -1.87
CA ASP A 9 7.34 1.01 -0.94
C ASP A 9 7.78 2.38 -1.48
N ASP A 10 7.73 2.60 -2.79
CA ASP A 10 8.10 3.89 -3.37
C ASP A 10 6.95 4.90 -3.34
N HIS A 11 5.74 4.47 -2.93
CA HIS A 11 4.51 5.26 -3.01
C HIS A 11 3.63 5.20 -1.76
N ILE A 12 3.84 4.20 -0.90
CA ILE A 12 3.03 3.96 0.30
C ILE A 12 3.95 4.02 1.52
N GLY A 13 3.54 4.82 2.49
CA GLY A 13 4.15 4.88 3.82
C GLY A 13 3.19 4.45 4.93
N ASN A 14 3.71 4.44 6.14
CA ASN A 14 2.94 4.30 7.37
C ASN A 14 3.06 5.62 8.18
N THR A 15 1.93 6.22 8.52
CA THR A 15 1.87 7.33 9.48
C THR A 15 0.98 6.96 10.65
N ASP A 16 1.61 6.70 11.80
CA ASP A 16 0.93 6.40 13.06
C ASP A 16 -0.10 5.27 12.96
N GLY A 17 0.31 4.18 12.29
CA GLY A 17 -0.52 3.00 12.10
C GLY A 17 -1.51 3.10 10.94
N TRP A 18 -1.35 4.06 10.02
CA TRP A 18 -2.19 4.22 8.83
C TRP A 18 -1.37 4.19 7.55
N PHE A 19 -1.91 3.54 6.51
CA PHE A 19 -1.39 3.70 5.16
C PHE A 19 -1.56 5.14 4.69
N ILE A 20 -0.52 5.67 4.04
CA ILE A 20 -0.58 6.96 3.35
C ILE A 20 0.01 6.84 1.94
N TRP A 21 -0.67 7.42 0.95
CA TRP A 21 -0.07 7.66 -0.36
C TRP A 21 0.95 8.79 -0.31
N GLY A 22 1.99 8.71 -1.15
CA GLY A 22 3.10 9.68 -1.15
C GLY A 22 4.10 9.49 -0.02
N GLY A 23 3.86 8.54 0.89
CA GLY A 23 4.87 8.06 1.82
C GLY A 23 5.81 7.05 1.15
N VAL A 24 6.75 6.51 1.94
CA VAL A 24 7.67 5.47 1.50
C VAL A 24 7.88 4.41 2.57
N ASN A 25 8.34 3.22 2.16
CA ASN A 25 8.84 2.15 3.01
C ASN A 25 7.86 1.67 4.10
N PHE A 26 6.55 1.58 3.81
CA PHE A 26 5.58 1.07 4.78
C PHE A 26 5.98 -0.32 5.32
N THR A 27 6.61 -1.15 4.48
CA THR A 27 7.03 -2.52 4.84
C THR A 27 7.99 -2.58 6.02
N GLN A 28 8.72 -1.50 6.32
CA GLN A 28 9.64 -1.43 7.47
C GLN A 28 8.92 -1.36 8.82
N SER A 29 7.62 -1.06 8.82
CA SER A 29 6.81 -0.87 10.03
C SER A 29 5.43 -1.55 9.89
N ALA A 30 5.36 -2.57 9.04
CA ALA A 30 4.15 -3.30 8.72
C ALA A 30 4.37 -4.80 8.86
N GLU A 31 3.37 -5.49 9.38
CA GLU A 31 3.37 -6.94 9.54
C GLU A 31 2.11 -7.56 8.93
N ASN A 32 2.19 -8.87 8.67
CA ASN A 32 1.08 -9.65 8.12
C ASN A 32 0.47 -9.01 6.85
N ILE A 33 1.37 -8.52 5.99
CA ILE A 33 1.05 -7.84 4.73
C ILE A 33 0.42 -8.84 3.76
N ALA A 34 -0.76 -8.51 3.23
CA ALA A 34 -1.46 -9.32 2.26
C ALA A 34 -2.10 -8.46 1.16
N LEU A 35 -2.43 -9.12 0.05
CA LEU A 35 -3.35 -8.60 -0.95
C LEU A 35 -4.65 -9.39 -0.87
N GLU A 36 -5.73 -8.69 -0.59
CA GLU A 36 -7.08 -9.24 -0.57
C GLU A 36 -7.77 -8.89 -1.88
N ASN A 37 -8.32 -9.90 -2.57
CA ASN A 37 -9.15 -9.66 -3.75
C ASN A 37 -10.52 -9.17 -3.29
N THR A 38 -10.96 -8.05 -3.85
CA THR A 38 -12.27 -7.46 -3.58
C THR A 38 -12.95 -7.11 -4.90
N ASP A 39 -14.25 -6.78 -4.86
CA ASP A 39 -14.99 -6.33 -6.05
C ASP A 39 -14.43 -5.01 -6.63
N ARG A 40 -13.68 -4.24 -5.84
CA ARG A 40 -12.98 -3.01 -6.28
C ARG A 40 -11.56 -3.26 -6.79
N GLY A 41 -11.13 -4.52 -6.88
CA GLY A 41 -9.76 -4.92 -7.18
C GLY A 41 -8.93 -5.24 -5.93
N PRO A 42 -7.59 -5.28 -6.05
CA PRO A 42 -6.73 -5.68 -4.94
C PRO A 42 -6.67 -4.61 -3.84
N LYS A 43 -6.91 -5.06 -2.61
CA LYS A 43 -6.77 -4.27 -1.39
C LYS A 43 -5.50 -4.70 -0.66
N LEU A 44 -4.58 -3.77 -0.45
CA LEU A 44 -3.41 -3.97 0.41
C LEU A 44 -3.87 -3.93 1.86
N THR A 45 -3.52 -4.94 2.65
CA THR A 45 -3.84 -4.98 4.07
C THR A 45 -2.62 -5.37 4.91
N ALA A 46 -2.49 -4.81 6.11
CA ALA A 46 -1.39 -5.08 7.04
C ALA A 46 -1.73 -4.62 8.47
N GLU A 47 -0.97 -5.08 9.43
CA GLU A 47 -0.90 -4.50 10.78
C GLU A 47 0.24 -3.47 10.80
N LEU A 48 -0.07 -2.21 11.12
CA LEU A 48 0.88 -1.11 11.02
C LEU A 48 1.28 -0.59 12.40
N HIS A 49 2.58 -0.39 12.61
CA HIS A 49 3.10 0.13 13.87
C HIS A 49 2.65 1.58 14.08
N LYS A 50 2.21 1.89 15.30
CA LYS A 50 1.92 3.27 15.74
C LYS A 50 3.17 3.92 16.32
N ARG A 51 3.18 5.26 16.41
CA ARG A 51 4.30 6.03 16.98
C ARG A 51 4.44 5.84 18.50
N ASP A 52 3.33 5.59 19.19
CA ASP A 52 3.28 5.33 20.64
C ASP A 52 3.63 3.87 21.00
N GLY A 53 3.98 3.05 20.01
CA GLY A 53 4.27 1.63 20.17
C GLY A 53 3.07 0.72 19.90
N GLY A 54 3.37 -0.55 19.65
CA GLY A 54 2.37 -1.53 19.24
C GLY A 54 1.79 -1.26 17.84
N TYR A 55 0.69 -1.92 17.54
CA TYR A 55 0.06 -1.91 16.22
C TYR A 55 -1.32 -1.26 16.29
N ARG A 56 -1.73 -0.68 15.17
CA ARG A 56 -3.14 -0.43 14.88
C ARG A 56 -3.84 -1.75 14.54
N GLU A 57 -5.16 -1.79 14.65
CA GLU A 57 -6.00 -2.83 14.03
C GLU A 57 -5.67 -3.00 12.54
N ARG A 58 -6.00 -4.14 11.95
CA ARG A 58 -5.68 -4.44 10.54
C ARG A 58 -6.18 -3.33 9.61
N GLN A 59 -5.24 -2.69 8.93
CA GLN A 59 -5.50 -1.59 8.02
C GLN A 59 -5.63 -2.06 6.59
N GLY A 60 -6.23 -1.21 5.76
CA GLY A 60 -6.45 -1.49 4.35
C GLY A 60 -6.40 -0.26 3.45
N LEU A 61 -5.83 -0.44 2.26
CA LEU A 61 -5.74 0.56 1.21
C LEU A 61 -6.11 -0.08 -0.14
N PHE A 62 -7.08 0.48 -0.85
CA PHE A 62 -7.41 -0.02 -2.19
C PHE A 62 -6.36 0.47 -3.18
N LEU A 63 -5.64 -0.45 -3.82
CA LEU A 63 -4.59 -0.07 -4.76
C LEU A 63 -5.16 0.61 -6.01
N ALA A 64 -6.38 0.22 -6.41
CA ALA A 64 -7.10 0.81 -7.52
C ALA A 64 -7.40 2.32 -7.35
N ASP A 65 -7.29 2.87 -6.13
CA ASP A 65 -7.50 4.30 -5.92
C ASP A 65 -6.39 5.14 -6.57
N LYS A 66 -5.15 4.63 -6.65
CA LYS A 66 -3.99 5.39 -7.16
C LYS A 66 -3.05 4.62 -8.10
N ILE A 67 -3.29 3.33 -8.30
CA ILE A 67 -2.51 2.51 -9.24
C ILE A 67 -3.44 2.09 -10.36
N GLU A 68 -3.13 2.54 -11.57
CA GLU A 68 -3.87 2.21 -12.78
C GLU A 68 -3.03 1.35 -13.72
N ASN A 69 -3.71 0.66 -14.63
CA ASN A 69 -3.07 0.04 -15.78
C ASN A 69 -3.18 0.99 -16.98
N ARG A 70 -2.06 1.53 -17.42
CA ARG A 70 -1.94 2.36 -18.62
C ARG A 70 -1.16 1.56 -19.67
N ASP A 71 -1.86 1.14 -20.73
CA ASP A 71 -1.31 0.38 -21.86
C ASP A 71 -0.56 -0.92 -21.49
N GLY A 72 -1.02 -1.62 -20.44
CA GLY A 72 -0.39 -2.86 -19.95
C GLY A 72 0.69 -2.62 -18.89
N HIS A 73 0.85 -1.37 -18.42
CA HIS A 73 1.85 -0.95 -17.44
C HIS A 73 1.18 -0.39 -16.18
N LEU A 74 1.65 -0.82 -15.01
CA LEU A 74 1.17 -0.24 -13.76
C LEU A 74 1.76 1.15 -13.55
N HIS A 75 0.90 2.14 -13.29
CA HIS A 75 1.26 3.54 -13.12
C HIS A 75 0.65 4.09 -11.84
N PHE A 76 1.46 4.76 -11.02
CA PHE A 76 0.99 5.51 -9.85
C PHE A 76 0.52 6.90 -10.29
N THR A 77 -0.71 7.27 -9.96
CA THR A 77 -1.37 8.49 -10.44
C THR A 77 -1.08 9.73 -9.58
N GLY A 78 -0.32 9.57 -8.48
CA GLY A 78 0.09 10.65 -7.58
C GLY A 78 -0.59 10.58 -6.20
N PRO A 79 -0.03 11.24 -5.17
CA PRO A 79 -0.58 11.25 -3.81
C PRO A 79 -1.98 11.86 -3.72
#